data_AF-A0A376L4W0-F1
#
_entry.id   AF-A0A376L4W0-F1
#
_cell.length_a   1.000
_cell.length_b   1.000
_cell.length_c   1.000
_cell.angle_alpha   90.00
_cell.angle_beta   90.00
_cell.angle_gamma   90.00
#
_symmetry.space_group_name_H-M   'P 1'
#
loop_
_entity.id
_entity.type
_entity.pdbx_description
1 polymer ?
#
loop_
_entity_poly.entity_id
_entity_poly.type
_entity_poly.pdbx_seq_one_letter_code
_entity_poly.pdbx_strand_id
1 'polypeptide(L)'
;MSTPSARTGGSLDAWFKISQRGSTVRQEVVAGLTTFLAMVYSVIVVPGMLGKAGFPPAAVFVATCLVAGLGSIVMGLWANLPLAIGCAISLTAFTAFSLVLGQHISVPVALGAVFLMGVLFTVISATGIRSWILRNLPHGVAHGTGIGIGLFLLLIAANGVGLVIKNPLDGLPVALGDFATFPVIMSLVGLAVIIGLEKLKVPGGILLTIIGISIVGLIFDPNVHFSGGFRHAFIER
;
A
#
# COMPACT_ATOMS: atom_id res chain seq x y z
N MET A 1 -12.96 -37.81 20.62
CA MET A 1 -11.75 -37.71 19.80
C MET A 1 -12.12 -38.02 18.36
N SER A 2 -12.43 -37.00 17.57
CA SER A 2 -12.76 -37.13 16.15
C SER A 2 -11.56 -36.67 15.34
N THR A 3 -10.82 -37.62 14.76
CA THR A 3 -9.75 -37.38 13.80
C THR A 3 -10.37 -36.85 12.51
N PRO A 4 -10.07 -35.60 12.06
CA PRO A 4 -10.53 -35.17 10.74
C PRO A 4 -9.69 -35.89 9.68
N SER A 5 -10.39 -36.70 8.89
CA SER A 5 -9.92 -37.44 7.72
C SER A 5 -9.21 -36.50 6.73
N ALA A 6 -7.87 -36.50 6.75
CA ALA A 6 -7.04 -35.94 5.68
C ALA A 6 -7.29 -36.73 4.39
N ARG A 7 -8.04 -36.15 3.45
CA ARG A 7 -8.17 -36.72 2.10
C ARG A 7 -7.78 -35.69 1.05
N THR A 8 -7.00 -36.21 0.10
CA THR A 8 -6.59 -35.67 -1.21
C THR A 8 -5.37 -34.76 -1.22
N GLY A 9 -4.20 -35.37 -1.00
CA GLY A 9 -2.92 -34.81 -1.44
C GLY A 9 -2.86 -34.78 -2.97
N GLY A 10 -3.18 -33.63 -3.55
CA GLY A 10 -2.86 -33.32 -4.95
C GLY A 10 -1.40 -32.90 -5.10
N SER A 11 -0.86 -32.94 -6.32
CA SER A 11 0.51 -32.50 -6.65
C SER A 11 0.83 -31.08 -6.14
N LEU A 12 -0.19 -30.20 -6.08
CA LEU A 12 -0.10 -28.85 -5.52
C LEU A 12 0.12 -28.83 -3.99
N ASP A 13 -0.49 -29.75 -3.25
CA ASP A 13 -0.33 -29.85 -1.79
C ASP A 13 1.08 -30.33 -1.42
N ALA A 14 1.64 -31.26 -2.21
CA ALA A 14 3.01 -31.73 -2.05
C ALA A 14 4.06 -30.66 -2.40
N TRP A 15 3.80 -29.83 -3.42
CA TRP A 15 4.73 -28.80 -3.88
C TRP A 15 4.73 -27.55 -2.98
N PHE A 16 3.56 -27.07 -2.58
CA PHE A 16 3.42 -25.91 -1.67
C PHE A 16 3.41 -26.27 -0.19
N LYS A 17 3.39 -27.57 0.15
CA LYS A 17 3.33 -28.09 1.54
C LYS A 17 2.14 -27.50 2.32
N ILE A 18 0.97 -27.37 1.68
CA ILE A 18 -0.19 -26.63 2.20
C ILE A 18 -0.71 -27.27 3.49
N SER A 19 -0.87 -28.60 3.48
CA SER A 19 -1.27 -29.38 4.65
C SER A 19 -0.23 -29.38 5.77
N GLN A 20 1.08 -29.30 5.46
CA GLN A 20 2.13 -29.16 6.49
C GLN A 20 2.15 -27.77 7.13
N ARG A 21 1.66 -26.75 6.42
CA ARG A 21 1.47 -25.38 6.95
C ARG A 21 0.15 -25.23 7.73
N GLY A 22 -0.64 -26.30 7.85
CA GLY A 22 -1.92 -26.29 8.56
C GLY A 22 -3.03 -25.51 7.85
N SER A 23 -2.91 -25.30 6.53
CA SER A 23 -3.87 -24.55 5.71
C SER A 23 -4.64 -25.48 4.77
N THR A 24 -5.70 -24.96 4.16
CA THR A 24 -6.48 -25.68 3.13
C THR A 24 -6.42 -24.90 1.82
N VAL A 25 -6.57 -25.58 0.68
CA VAL A 25 -6.59 -24.92 -0.65
C VAL A 25 -7.63 -23.80 -0.70
N ARG A 26 -8.80 -24.00 -0.09
CA ARG A 26 -9.84 -22.96 0.01
C ARG A 26 -9.37 -21.74 0.82
N GLN A 27 -8.66 -21.97 1.93
CA GLN A 27 -8.13 -20.90 2.76
C GLN A 27 -6.99 -20.15 2.06
N GLU A 28 -6.11 -20.84 1.33
CA GLU A 28 -5.06 -20.20 0.51
C GLU A 28 -5.65 -19.33 -0.60
N VAL A 29 -6.68 -19.81 -1.30
CA VAL A 29 -7.35 -19.02 -2.35
C VAL A 29 -8.02 -17.77 -1.77
N VAL A 30 -8.72 -17.91 -0.64
CA VAL A 30 -9.36 -16.76 0.03
C VAL A 30 -8.31 -15.78 0.56
N ALA A 31 -7.22 -16.26 1.17
CA ALA A 31 -6.13 -15.43 1.65
C ALA A 31 -5.38 -14.71 0.52
N GLY A 32 -5.19 -15.39 -0.62
CA GLY A 32 -4.63 -14.80 -1.83
C GLY A 32 -5.52 -13.71 -2.39
N LEU A 33 -6.83 -13.95 -2.46
CA LEU A 33 -7.81 -12.97 -2.94
C LEU A 33 -7.88 -11.74 -2.02
N THR A 34 -7.89 -11.93 -0.70
CA THR A 34 -7.89 -10.80 0.24
C THR A 34 -6.61 -9.98 0.16
N THR A 35 -5.45 -10.64 0.01
CA THR A 35 -4.15 -9.98 -0.17
C THR A 35 -4.08 -9.21 -1.48
N PHE A 36 -4.58 -9.80 -2.57
CA PHE A 36 -4.69 -9.14 -3.86
C PHE A 36 -5.54 -7.87 -3.75
N LEU A 37 -6.73 -7.98 -3.16
CA LEU A 37 -7.65 -6.85 -3.04
C LEU A 37 -7.07 -5.72 -2.18
N ALA A 38 -6.30 -6.06 -1.13
CA ALA A 38 -5.58 -5.07 -0.32
C ALA A 38 -4.48 -4.35 -1.11
N MET A 39 -3.75 -5.06 -1.99
CA MET A 39 -2.68 -4.47 -2.79
C MET A 39 -3.19 -3.65 -3.98
N VAL A 40 -4.37 -3.95 -4.53
CA VAL A 40 -4.95 -3.22 -5.67
C VAL A 40 -5.05 -1.71 -5.41
N TYR A 41 -5.26 -1.28 -4.16
CA TYR A 41 -5.23 0.13 -3.79
C TYR A 41 -3.93 0.84 -4.23
N SER A 42 -2.77 0.17 -4.09
CA SER A 42 -1.48 0.75 -4.48
C SER A 42 -1.38 1.05 -5.99
N VAL A 43 -2.07 0.26 -6.82
CA VAL A 43 -2.09 0.41 -8.28
C VAL A 43 -2.77 1.71 -8.71
N ILE A 44 -3.70 2.24 -7.90
CA ILE A 44 -4.39 3.51 -8.16
C ILE A 44 -3.59 4.69 -7.57
N VAL A 45 -3.08 4.49 -6.35
CA VAL A 45 -2.45 5.56 -5.57
C VAL A 45 -1.09 5.96 -6.12
N VAL A 46 -0.27 4.98 -6.50
CA VAL A 46 1.10 5.23 -6.98
C VAL A 46 1.11 6.08 -8.26
N PRO A 47 0.34 5.78 -9.32
CA PRO A 47 0.23 6.64 -10.48
C PRO A 47 -0.35 8.03 -10.17
N GLY A 48 -1.29 8.13 -9.24
CA GLY A 48 -1.85 9.42 -8.80
C GLY A 48 -0.80 10.32 -8.15
N MET A 49 0.05 9.76 -7.28
CA MET A 49 1.11 10.51 -6.60
C MET A 49 2.24 10.91 -7.56
N LEU A 50 2.74 9.96 -8.37
CA LEU A 50 3.80 10.23 -9.33
C LEU A 50 3.33 11.12 -10.49
N GLY A 51 2.05 11.01 -10.88
CA GLY A 51 1.44 11.88 -11.88
C GLY A 51 1.52 13.36 -11.51
N LYS A 52 1.26 13.71 -10.24
CA LYS A 52 1.40 15.08 -9.73
C LYS A 52 2.84 15.62 -9.78
N ALA A 53 3.83 14.73 -9.80
CA ALA A 53 5.25 15.07 -9.94
C ALA A 53 5.73 15.10 -11.41
N GLY A 54 4.84 14.89 -12.39
CA GLY A 54 5.18 14.94 -13.82
C GLY A 54 5.58 13.59 -14.44
N PHE A 55 5.36 12.47 -13.75
CA PHE A 55 5.53 11.15 -14.34
C PHE A 55 4.32 10.79 -15.23
N PRO A 56 4.52 10.10 -16.37
CA PRO A 56 3.43 9.63 -17.21
C PRO A 56 2.56 8.59 -16.46
N PRO A 57 1.30 8.92 -16.05
CA PRO A 57 0.54 8.06 -15.14
C PRO A 57 0.23 6.68 -15.72
N ALA A 58 -0.05 6.62 -17.03
CA ALA A 58 -0.31 5.37 -17.73
C ALA A 58 0.90 4.41 -17.70
N ALA A 59 2.11 4.94 -17.90
CA ALA A 59 3.33 4.13 -17.87
C ALA A 59 3.64 3.64 -16.45
N VAL A 60 3.46 4.50 -15.44
CA VAL A 60 3.64 4.14 -14.02
C VAL A 60 2.63 3.07 -13.59
N PHE A 61 1.38 3.17 -14.03
CA PHE A 61 0.36 2.16 -13.78
C PHE A 61 0.76 0.79 -14.34
N VAL A 62 1.14 0.74 -15.63
CA VAL A 62 1.58 -0.50 -16.28
C VAL A 62 2.83 -1.07 -15.58
N ALA A 63 3.82 -0.23 -15.27
CA ALA A 63 5.02 -0.65 -14.57
C ALA A 63 4.71 -1.24 -13.18
N THR A 64 3.80 -0.61 -12.43
CA THR A 64 3.40 -1.06 -11.09
C THR A 64 2.69 -2.42 -11.15
N CYS A 65 1.73 -2.57 -12.07
CA CYS A 65 1.04 -3.84 -12.30
C CYS A 65 2.00 -4.96 -12.71
N LEU A 66 2.95 -4.66 -13.61
CA LEU A 66 3.90 -5.64 -14.13
C LEU A 66 4.91 -6.07 -13.06
N VAL A 67 5.44 -5.13 -12.27
CA VAL A 67 6.37 -5.43 -11.17
C VAL A 67 5.68 -6.17 -10.03
N ALA A 68 4.49 -5.74 -9.60
CA ALA A 68 3.75 -6.40 -8.53
C ALA A 68 3.29 -7.82 -8.95
N GLY A 69 2.80 -7.96 -10.19
CA GLY A 69 2.36 -9.24 -10.75
C GLY A 69 3.51 -10.21 -10.93
N LEU A 70 4.52 -9.83 -11.72
CA LEU A 70 5.68 -10.70 -11.96
C LEU A 70 6.47 -10.98 -10.68
N GLY A 71 6.65 -9.98 -9.82
CA GLY A 71 7.33 -10.13 -8.53
C GLY A 71 6.62 -11.13 -7.63
N SER A 72 5.29 -11.04 -7.51
CA SER A 72 4.50 -11.97 -6.71
C SER A 72 4.52 -13.39 -7.30
N ILE A 73 4.48 -13.53 -8.63
CA ILE A 73 4.59 -14.83 -9.32
C ILE A 73 5.95 -15.47 -9.05
N VAL A 74 7.05 -14.71 -9.18
CA VAL A 74 8.41 -15.22 -8.93
C VAL A 74 8.58 -15.63 -7.46
N MET A 75 8.06 -14.85 -6.51
CA MET A 75 8.11 -15.23 -5.09
C MET A 75 7.28 -16.48 -4.78
N GLY A 76 6.10 -16.58 -5.38
CA GLY A 76 5.21 -17.74 -5.19
C GLY A 76 5.78 -19.02 -5.79
N LEU A 77 6.23 -18.98 -7.05
CA LEU A 77 6.68 -20.18 -7.77
C LEU A 77 8.13 -20.57 -7.45
N TRP A 78 9.02 -19.59 -7.28
CA TRP A 78 10.46 -19.86 -7.15
C TRP A 78 10.93 -19.89 -5.70
N ALA A 79 10.39 -19.00 -4.85
CA ALA A 79 10.74 -18.96 -3.44
C ALA A 79 9.78 -19.75 -2.54
N ASN A 80 8.61 -20.18 -3.07
CA ASN A 80 7.58 -20.93 -2.35
C ASN A 80 7.17 -20.27 -1.02
N LEU A 81 7.16 -18.93 -1.03
CA LEU A 81 6.82 -18.08 0.11
C LEU A 81 5.46 -17.41 -0.16
N PRO A 82 4.51 -17.43 0.79
CA PRO A 82 3.22 -16.76 0.65
C PRO A 82 3.38 -15.26 0.88
N LEU A 83 4.20 -14.61 0.05
CA LEU A 83 4.54 -13.20 0.14
C LEU A 83 4.16 -12.50 -1.16
N ALA A 84 3.30 -11.50 -1.03
CA ALA A 84 2.90 -10.66 -2.13
C ALA A 84 3.86 -9.47 -2.25
N ILE A 85 4.32 -9.17 -3.46
CA ILE A 85 5.19 -8.03 -3.73
C ILE A 85 4.31 -6.84 -4.14
N GLY A 86 4.42 -5.75 -3.38
CA GLY A 86 3.76 -4.49 -3.65
C GLY A 86 4.74 -3.33 -3.86
N CYS A 87 4.23 -2.20 -4.34
CA CYS A 87 5.00 -0.97 -4.45
C CYS A 87 5.13 -0.30 -3.07
N ALA A 88 6.31 0.24 -2.76
CA ALA A 88 6.54 1.00 -1.54
C ALA A 88 5.94 2.41 -1.67
N ILE A 89 4.79 2.62 -1.03
CA ILE A 89 4.05 3.90 -1.08
C ILE A 89 4.86 5.05 -0.47
N SER A 90 5.55 4.82 0.66
CA SER A 90 6.33 5.87 1.34
C SER A 90 7.50 6.37 0.49
N LEU A 91 8.26 5.47 -0.15
CA LEU A 91 9.35 5.85 -1.06
C LEU A 91 8.80 6.55 -2.31
N THR A 92 7.65 6.12 -2.81
CA THR A 92 6.96 6.78 -3.93
C THR A 92 6.59 8.21 -3.58
N ALA A 93 6.03 8.43 -2.39
CA ALA A 93 5.66 9.74 -1.89
C ALA A 93 6.86 10.66 -1.70
N PHE A 94 7.94 10.14 -1.11
CA PHE A 94 9.19 10.87 -0.96
C PHE A 94 9.76 11.28 -2.33
N THR A 95 9.75 10.37 -3.30
CA THR A 95 10.23 10.65 -4.65
C THR A 95 9.39 11.74 -5.33
N ALA A 96 8.07 11.65 -5.26
CA ALA A 96 7.16 12.61 -5.89
C ALA A 96 7.20 13.99 -5.20
N PHE A 97 6.97 14.04 -3.89
CA PHE A 97 6.75 15.29 -3.17
C PHE A 97 8.04 15.92 -2.64
N SER A 98 8.99 15.12 -2.15
CA SER A 98 10.22 15.66 -1.56
C SER A 98 11.30 15.88 -2.62
N LEU A 99 11.60 14.88 -3.45
CA LEU A 99 12.66 14.99 -4.45
C LEU A 99 12.24 15.81 -5.67
N VAL A 100 11.17 15.40 -6.36
CA VAL A 100 10.79 16.03 -7.64
C VAL A 100 10.13 17.38 -7.41
N LEU A 101 9.06 17.44 -6.61
CA LEU A 101 8.35 18.69 -6.35
C LEU A 101 9.09 19.61 -5.36
N GLY A 102 9.72 19.05 -4.33
CA GLY A 102 10.36 19.83 -3.27
C GLY A 102 11.78 20.32 -3.59
N GLN A 103 12.54 19.58 -4.39
CA GLN A 103 13.92 19.95 -4.78
C GLN A 103 14.05 20.26 -6.27
N HIS A 104 12.94 20.27 -7.03
CA HIS A 104 12.91 20.53 -8.47
C HIS A 104 13.83 19.62 -9.30
N ILE A 105 14.05 18.38 -8.84
CA ILE A 105 14.85 17.39 -9.56
C ILE A 105 14.04 16.85 -10.73
N SER A 106 14.68 16.73 -11.90
CA SER A 106 14.02 16.17 -13.08
C SER A 106 13.67 14.68 -12.90
N VAL A 107 12.53 14.27 -13.47
CA VAL A 107 12.04 12.88 -13.43
C VAL A 107 13.09 11.84 -13.85
N PRO A 108 13.87 12.04 -14.94
CA PRO A 108 14.89 11.07 -15.34
C PRO A 108 16.01 10.91 -14.30
N VAL A 109 16.41 11.99 -13.63
CA VAL A 109 17.45 11.95 -12.59
C VAL A 109 16.93 11.21 -11.35
N ALA A 110 15.68 11.47 -10.95
CA ALA A 110 15.05 10.74 -9.85
C ALA A 110 14.96 9.23 -10.14
N LEU A 111 14.55 8.84 -11.35
CA LEU A 111 14.53 7.44 -11.79
C LEU A 111 15.93 6.81 -11.82
N GLY A 112 16.95 7.56 -12.24
CA GLY A 112 18.34 7.12 -12.21
C GLY A 112 18.84 6.84 -10.79
N ALA A 113 18.49 7.70 -9.83
CA ALA A 113 18.82 7.50 -8.43
C ALA A 113 18.12 6.26 -7.84
N VAL A 114 16.83 6.07 -8.14
CA VAL A 114 16.07 4.88 -7.71
C VAL A 114 16.65 3.60 -8.31
N PHE A 115 17.03 3.62 -9.59
CA PHE A 115 17.69 2.49 -10.25
C PHE A 115 19.03 2.15 -9.60
N LEU A 116 19.88 3.15 -9.36
CA LEU A 116 21.18 2.94 -8.70
C LEU A 116 21.02 2.40 -7.27
N MET A 117 20.02 2.89 -6.53
CA MET A 117 19.68 2.38 -5.21
C MET A 117 19.23 0.91 -5.29
N GLY A 118 18.46 0.52 -6.30
CA GLY A 118 18.06 -0.87 -6.55
C GLY A 118 19.24 -1.79 -6.88
N VAL A 119 20.18 -1.33 -7.71
CA VAL A 119 21.42 -2.06 -8.02
C VAL A 119 22.27 -2.25 -6.76
N LEU A 120 22.49 -1.17 -6.01
CA LEU A 120 23.24 -1.21 -4.76
C LEU A 120 22.59 -2.15 -3.73
N PHE A 121 21.27 -2.09 -3.59
CA PHE A 121 20.53 -2.97 -2.68
C PHE A 121 20.63 -4.43 -3.10
N THR A 122 20.60 -4.73 -4.40
CA THR A 122 20.82 -6.08 -4.94
C THR A 122 22.20 -6.61 -4.58
N VAL A 123 23.25 -5.80 -4.76
CA VAL A 123 24.64 -6.17 -4.40
C VAL A 123 24.77 -6.44 -2.89
N ILE A 124 24.21 -5.58 -2.05
CA ILE A 124 24.21 -5.75 -0.58
C ILE A 124 23.42 -7.01 -0.16
N SER A 125 22.33 -7.31 -0.85
CA SER A 125 21.53 -8.51 -0.59
C SER A 125 22.26 -9.79 -1.02
N ALA A 126 22.95 -9.77 -2.17
CA ALA A 126 23.71 -10.90 -2.69
C ALA A 126 24.95 -11.23 -1.84
N THR A 127 25.61 -10.21 -1.29
CA THR A 127 26.80 -10.35 -0.42
C THR A 127 26.47 -10.78 1.02
N GLY A 128 25.18 -10.93 1.37
CA GLY A 128 24.75 -11.37 2.71
C GLY A 128 24.83 -10.29 3.80
N ILE A 129 25.34 -9.10 3.47
CA ILE A 129 25.48 -7.94 4.37
C ILE A 129 24.12 -7.54 4.97
N ARG A 130 23.03 -7.66 4.21
CA ARG A 130 21.66 -7.43 4.69
C ARG A 130 21.36 -8.17 6.01
N SER A 131 21.75 -9.44 6.11
CA SER A 131 21.49 -10.26 7.30
C SER A 131 22.36 -9.85 8.49
N TRP A 132 23.54 -9.29 8.22
CA TRP A 132 24.45 -8.77 9.24
C TRP A 132 23.91 -7.45 9.79
N ILE A 133 23.44 -6.55 8.92
CA ILE A 133 22.81 -5.29 9.34
C ILE A 133 21.61 -5.56 10.25
N LEU A 134 20.70 -6.45 9.85
CA LEU A 134 19.50 -6.76 10.63
C LEU A 134 19.80 -7.35 12.02
N ARG A 135 20.89 -8.09 12.17
CA ARG A 135 21.32 -8.65 13.46
C ARG A 135 21.97 -7.62 14.39
N ASN A 136 22.61 -6.61 13.82
CA ASN A 136 23.28 -5.55 14.56
C ASN A 136 22.39 -4.30 14.77
N LEU A 137 21.19 -4.28 14.18
CA LEU A 137 20.27 -3.15 14.31
C LEU A 137 19.65 -3.14 15.72
N PRO A 138 19.91 -2.10 16.54
CA PRO A 138 19.31 -2.02 17.87
C PRO A 138 17.79 -1.91 17.74
N HIS A 139 17.07 -2.63 18.61
CA HIS A 139 15.61 -2.69 18.58
C HIS A 139 14.94 -1.31 18.57
N GLY A 140 15.52 -0.31 19.24
CA GLY A 140 15.00 1.07 19.24
C GLY A 140 14.96 1.71 17.84
N VAL A 141 15.98 1.51 17.02
CA VAL A 141 16.03 2.04 15.65
C VAL A 141 15.03 1.31 14.75
N ALA A 142 14.87 0.00 14.93
CA ALA A 142 13.88 -0.79 14.19
C ALA A 142 12.45 -0.31 14.47
N HIS A 143 12.09 -0.13 15.74
CA HIS A 143 10.75 0.36 16.12
C HIS A 143 10.54 1.82 15.70
N GLY A 144 11.55 2.68 15.90
CA GLY A 144 11.49 4.08 15.49
C GLY A 144 11.28 4.24 13.98
N THR A 145 11.93 3.40 13.16
CA THR A 145 11.75 3.39 11.71
C THR A 145 10.32 3.02 11.33
N GLY A 146 9.75 1.99 11.99
CA GLY A 146 8.35 1.60 11.77
C GLY A 146 7.36 2.71 12.12
N ILE A 147 7.54 3.35 13.28
CA ILE A 147 6.70 4.49 13.72
C ILE A 147 6.83 5.67 12.75
N GLY A 148 8.05 6.00 12.33
CA GLY A 148 8.32 7.11 11.41
C GLY A 148 7.65 6.91 10.05
N ILE A 149 7.74 5.71 9.46
CA ILE A 149 7.07 5.39 8.19
C ILE A 149 5.54 5.51 8.35
N GLY A 150 5.00 5.02 9.48
CA GLY A 150 3.57 5.13 9.78
C GLY A 150 3.08 6.57 9.89
N LEU A 151 3.78 7.40 10.67
CA LEU A 151 3.47 8.83 10.83
C LEU A 151 3.63 9.60 9.52
N PHE A 152 4.61 9.25 8.69
CA PHE A 152 4.79 9.86 7.38
C PHE A 152 3.62 9.54 6.44
N LEU A 153 3.16 8.28 6.39
CA LEU A 153 1.98 7.89 5.62
C LEU A 153 0.70 8.55 6.16
N LEU A 154 0.58 8.68 7.48
CA LEU A 154 -0.53 9.39 8.11
C LEU A 154 -0.57 10.86 7.66
N LEU A 155 0.58 11.54 7.61
CA LEU A 155 0.66 12.93 7.14
C LEU A 155 0.24 13.06 5.67
N ILE A 156 0.66 12.14 4.81
CA ILE A 156 0.27 12.13 3.39
C ILE A 156 -1.24 11.91 3.25
N ALA A 157 -1.80 10.94 3.98
CA ALA A 157 -3.23 10.66 3.97
C ALA A 157 -4.03 11.86 4.50
N ALA A 158 -3.60 12.45 5.61
CA ALA A 158 -4.20 13.64 6.21
C ALA A 158 -4.17 14.85 5.27
N ASN A 159 -3.09 15.01 4.50
CA ASN A 159 -3.01 16.03 3.46
C ASN A 159 -3.97 15.73 2.30
N GLY A 160 -4.07 14.46 1.87
CA GLY A 160 -4.96 14.03 0.79
C GLY A 160 -6.45 14.26 1.09
N VAL A 161 -6.88 14.13 2.35
CA VAL A 161 -8.29 14.40 2.76
C VAL A 161 -8.55 15.85 3.18
N GLY A 162 -7.51 16.70 3.20
CA GLY A 162 -7.62 18.10 3.62
C GLY A 162 -7.65 18.32 5.13
N LEU A 163 -7.32 17.30 5.95
CA LEU A 163 -7.17 17.44 7.40
C LEU A 163 -5.93 18.26 7.77
N VAL A 164 -4.86 18.13 6.97
CA VAL A 164 -3.64 18.95 7.06
C VAL A 164 -3.44 19.71 5.76
N ILE A 165 -3.51 21.03 5.82
CA ILE A 165 -3.29 21.91 4.67
C ILE A 165 -1.94 22.62 4.78
N LYS A 166 -1.38 23.00 3.63
CA LYS A 166 -0.17 23.84 3.59
C LYS A 166 -0.52 25.19 4.19
N ASN A 167 0.18 25.60 5.24
CA ASN A 167 -0.04 26.90 5.82
C ASN A 167 0.54 27.99 4.87
N PRO A 168 -0.23 29.03 4.53
CA PRO A 168 0.30 30.18 3.81
C PRO A 168 1.10 31.15 4.69
N LEU A 169 1.10 30.98 6.03
CA LEU A 169 1.84 31.85 6.94
C LEU A 169 3.30 31.37 7.16
N ASP A 170 4.24 32.31 7.07
CA ASP A 170 5.67 32.10 7.34
C ASP A 170 5.91 31.77 8.81
N GLY A 171 6.00 30.48 9.14
CA GLY A 171 6.41 30.02 10.48
C GLY A 171 5.99 28.59 10.85
N LEU A 172 4.90 28.08 10.28
CA LEU A 172 4.42 26.72 10.53
C LEU A 172 4.17 26.02 9.20
N PRO A 173 4.89 24.93 8.84
CA PRO A 173 4.75 24.29 7.53
C PRO A 173 3.39 23.61 7.30
N VAL A 174 2.62 23.37 8.36
CA VAL A 174 1.32 22.68 8.34
C VAL A 174 0.29 23.44 9.15
N ALA A 175 -0.92 23.57 8.61
CA ALA A 175 -2.09 24.11 9.28
C ALA A 175 -3.21 23.05 9.32
N LEU A 176 -4.07 23.15 10.35
CA LEU A 176 -5.27 22.31 10.44
C LEU A 176 -6.28 22.78 9.39
N GLY A 177 -6.80 21.86 8.60
CA GLY A 177 -7.88 22.12 7.67
C GLY A 177 -9.23 22.23 8.37
N ASP A 178 -10.30 22.36 7.58
CA ASP A 178 -11.66 22.44 8.09
C ASP A 178 -12.22 21.05 8.44
N PHE A 179 -12.41 20.82 9.74
CA PHE A 179 -12.93 19.59 10.31
C PHE A 179 -14.41 19.34 9.99
N ALA A 180 -15.16 20.35 9.56
CA ALA A 180 -16.57 20.21 9.19
C ALA A 180 -16.74 19.65 7.76
N THR A 181 -15.66 19.51 6.99
CA THR A 181 -15.74 19.01 5.62
C THR A 181 -16.02 17.50 5.58
N PHE A 182 -16.88 17.10 4.65
CA PHE A 182 -17.32 15.71 4.47
C PHE A 182 -16.15 14.70 4.36
N PRO A 183 -15.05 14.96 3.60
CA PRO A 183 -13.92 14.04 3.51
C PRO A 183 -13.18 13.84 4.84
N VAL A 184 -13.04 14.90 5.64
CA VAL A 184 -12.34 14.84 6.94
C VAL A 184 -13.16 14.02 7.94
N ILE A 185 -14.46 14.26 8.04
CA ILE A 185 -15.35 13.50 8.93
C ILE A 185 -15.36 12.02 8.54
N MET A 186 -15.48 11.71 7.24
CA MET A 186 -15.46 10.32 6.76
C MET A 186 -14.14 9.62 7.04
N SER A 187 -13.01 10.33 6.95
CA SER A 187 -11.69 9.78 7.30
C SER A 187 -11.57 9.45 8.79
N LEU A 188 -12.09 10.31 9.67
CA LEU A 188 -12.05 10.13 11.13
C LEU A 188 -12.99 9.00 11.58
N VAL A 189 -14.21 8.97 11.06
CA VAL A 189 -15.17 7.88 11.31
C VAL A 189 -14.60 6.57 10.79
N GLY A 190 -14.03 6.57 9.58
CA GLY A 190 -13.42 5.39 9.01
C GLY A 190 -12.25 4.85 9.82
N LEU A 191 -11.37 5.73 10.29
CA LEU A 191 -10.27 5.36 11.17
C LEU A 191 -10.79 4.76 12.48
N ALA A 192 -11.81 5.37 13.10
CA ALA A 192 -12.42 4.85 14.32
C ALA A 192 -13.04 3.45 14.13
N VAL A 193 -13.72 3.22 13.00
CA VAL A 193 -14.31 1.93 12.65
C VAL A 193 -13.23 0.87 12.39
N ILE A 194 -12.14 1.22 11.70
CA ILE A 194 -10.99 0.31 11.51
C ILE A 194 -10.41 -0.11 12.86
N ILE A 195 -10.11 0.85 13.75
CA ILE A 195 -9.54 0.56 15.08
C ILE A 195 -10.51 -0.31 15.90
N GLY A 196 -11.81 -0.03 15.83
CA GLY A 196 -12.85 -0.81 16.50
C GLY A 196 -12.89 -2.26 16.00
N LEU A 197 -12.99 -2.47 14.69
CA LEU A 197 -13.03 -3.79 14.06
C LEU A 197 -11.73 -4.59 14.26
N GLU A 198 -10.59 -3.90 14.29
CA GLU A 198 -9.29 -4.51 14.58
C GLU A 198 -9.22 -5.00 16.03
N LYS A 199 -9.73 -4.20 17.00
CA LYS A 199 -9.87 -4.63 18.41
C LYS A 199 -10.81 -5.83 18.55
N LEU A 200 -11.87 -5.89 17.74
CA LEU A 200 -12.82 -7.01 17.66
C LEU A 200 -12.25 -8.24 16.92
N LYS A 201 -11.03 -8.17 16.37
CA LYS A 201 -10.34 -9.24 15.63
C LYS A 201 -11.18 -9.82 14.49
N VAL A 202 -11.97 -8.99 13.81
CA VAL A 202 -12.80 -9.43 12.68
C VAL A 202 -11.91 -9.64 11.44
N PRO A 203 -11.88 -10.86 10.84
CA PRO A 203 -11.10 -11.10 9.63
C PRO A 203 -11.62 -10.23 8.49
N GLY A 204 -10.76 -9.39 7.92
CA GLY A 204 -11.13 -8.48 6.83
C GLY A 204 -11.78 -7.17 7.28
N GLY A 205 -11.69 -6.79 8.55
CA GLY A 205 -12.29 -5.55 9.08
C GLY A 205 -11.92 -4.29 8.27
N ILE A 206 -10.65 -4.15 7.85
CA ILE A 206 -10.19 -3.04 7.00
C ILE A 206 -10.97 -2.96 5.69
N LEU A 207 -11.16 -4.10 5.02
CA LEU A 207 -11.88 -4.17 3.75
C LEU A 207 -13.36 -3.82 3.92
N LEU A 208 -14.01 -4.34 4.97
CA LEU A 208 -15.41 -4.02 5.28
C LEU A 208 -15.59 -2.52 5.53
N THR A 209 -14.65 -1.88 6.23
CA THR A 209 -14.70 -0.44 6.46
C THR A 209 -14.57 0.34 5.15
N ILE A 210 -13.64 -0.04 4.27
CA ILE A 210 -13.47 0.61 2.95
C ILE A 210 -14.77 0.51 2.15
N ILE A 211 -15.39 -0.67 2.09
CA ILE A 211 -16.66 -0.89 1.38
C ILE A 211 -17.77 -0.04 2.01
N GLY A 212 -17.89 -0.06 3.34
CA GLY A 212 -18.91 0.69 4.08
C GLY A 212 -18.81 2.20 3.84
N ILE A 213 -17.62 2.78 3.97
CA ILE A 213 -17.39 4.20 3.71
C ILE A 213 -17.62 4.53 2.24
N SER A 214 -17.23 3.65 1.32
CA SER A 214 -17.46 3.86 -0.12
C SER A 214 -18.96 3.93 -0.43
N ILE A 215 -19.78 3.07 0.17
CA ILE A 215 -21.25 3.10 0.01
C ILE A 215 -21.83 4.39 0.60
N VAL A 216 -21.41 4.78 1.80
CA VAL A 216 -21.86 6.03 2.43
C VAL A 216 -21.46 7.24 1.60
N GLY A 217 -20.23 7.27 1.08
CA GLY A 217 -19.75 8.30 0.17
C GLY A 217 -20.58 8.39 -1.11
N LEU A 218 -20.97 7.25 -1.68
CA LEU A 218 -21.77 7.21 -2.91
C LEU A 218 -23.22 7.69 -2.70
N ILE A 219 -23.76 7.58 -1.48
CA ILE A 219 -25.13 8.01 -1.14
C ILE A 219 -25.17 9.48 -0.72
N PHE A 220 -24.15 9.96 0.01
CA PHE A 220 -24.17 11.28 0.65
C PHE A 220 -23.32 12.36 -0.05
N ASP A 221 -22.43 12.02 -0.99
CA ASP A 221 -21.59 13.02 -1.67
C ASP A 221 -22.31 13.63 -2.90
N PRO A 222 -22.57 14.96 -2.93
CA PRO A 222 -23.18 15.65 -4.06
C PRO A 222 -22.31 15.71 -5.32
N ASN A 223 -21.01 15.37 -5.26
CA ASN A 223 -20.09 15.43 -6.40
C ASN A 223 -20.02 14.10 -7.20
N VAL A 224 -20.72 13.05 -6.77
CA VAL A 224 -20.73 11.76 -7.47
C VAL A 224 -21.84 11.79 -8.52
N HIS A 225 -21.63 12.57 -9.58
CA HIS A 225 -22.45 12.48 -10.78
C HIS A 225 -22.02 11.24 -11.58
N PHE A 226 -22.90 10.24 -11.66
CA PHE A 226 -22.74 9.07 -12.54
C PHE A 226 -22.88 9.54 -13.99
N SER A 227 -21.80 10.06 -14.57
CA SER A 227 -21.69 10.20 -16.02
C SER A 227 -21.40 8.81 -16.59
N GLY A 228 -22.37 8.27 -17.34
CA GLY A 228 -22.29 6.94 -17.91
C GLY A 228 -21.04 6.75 -18.78
N GLY A 229 -20.27 5.70 -18.48
CA GLY A 229 -19.17 5.24 -19.32
C GLY A 229 -17.90 4.99 -18.52
N PHE A 230 -17.34 3.79 -18.70
CA PHE A 230 -16.06 3.31 -18.16
C PHE A 230 -14.83 4.09 -18.70
N ARG A 231 -14.88 5.41 -18.75
CA ARG A 231 -13.81 6.33 -19.15
C ARG A 231 -13.89 7.55 -18.24
N HIS A 232 -12.82 7.77 -17.47
CA HIS A 232 -12.66 8.88 -16.51
C HIS A 232 -13.33 8.70 -15.12
N ALA A 233 -13.07 7.57 -14.47
CA ALA A 233 -12.97 7.57 -13.00
C ALA A 233 -11.56 8.06 -12.59
N PHE A 234 -11.22 9.29 -12.95
CA PHE A 234 -10.07 9.99 -12.38
C PHE A 234 -10.64 11.18 -11.65
N ILE A 235 -10.64 11.09 -10.33
CA ILE A 235 -10.96 12.20 -9.43
C ILE A 235 -9.87 13.25 -9.68
N GLU A 236 -10.17 14.25 -10.51
CA GLU A 236 -9.37 15.47 -10.59
C GLU A 236 -9.54 16.26 -9.29
N ARG A 237 -8.56 16.08 -8.40
CA ARG A 237 -8.11 17.09 -7.43
C ARG A 237 -6.59 16.99 -7.25
#